data_AF-A0A934QWQ1-F1
#
_entry.id   AF-A0A934QWQ1-F1
#
_cell.length_a   1.000
_cell.length_b   1.000
_cell.length_c   1.000
_cell.angle_alpha   90.00
_cell.angle_beta   90.00
_cell.angle_gamma   90.00
#
_symmetry.space_group_name_H-M   'P 1'
#
loop_
_entity.id
_entity.type
_entity.pdbx_description
1 polymer ?
#
loop_
_entity_poly.entity_id
_entity_poly.type
_entity_poly.pdbx_seq_one_letter_code
_entity_poly.pdbx_strand_id
1 'polypeptide(L)' 'MSAFVHLHVHTEYSMLDGAAKIAPLFAEASRLGMPAVGMTDHGNMYGA' A
#
# COMPACT_ATOMS: atom_id res chain seq x y z
N MET A 1 17.37 -10.57 -12.24
CA MET A 1 16.75 -9.95 -11.05
C MET A 1 15.27 -10.25 -11.09
N SER A 2 14.68 -10.77 -10.02
CA SER A 2 13.24 -10.99 -9.92
C SER A 2 12.57 -9.68 -9.47
N ALA A 3 11.50 -9.27 -10.14
CA ALA A 3 10.67 -8.15 -9.70
C ALA A 3 9.72 -8.62 -8.58
N PHE A 4 9.40 -7.73 -7.64
CA PHE A 4 8.47 -8.00 -6.55
C PHE A 4 7.54 -6.79 -6.35
N VAL A 5 6.28 -7.07 -5.99
CA VAL A 5 5.27 -6.07 -5.64
C VAL A 5 4.39 -6.61 -4.51
N HIS A 6 3.95 -5.75 -3.61
CA HIS A 6 2.94 -6.09 -2.62
C HIS A 6 1.55 -5.84 -3.21
N LEU A 7 0.70 -6.86 -3.22
CA LEU A 7 -0.69 -6.75 -3.70
C LEU A 7 -1.72 -6.72 -2.57
N HIS A 8 -1.29 -6.98 -1.32
CA HIS A 8 -2.13 -6.98 -0.13
C HIS A 8 -1.52 -6.03 0.90
N VAL A 9 -2.00 -4.80 0.94
CA VAL A 9 -1.51 -3.75 1.85
C VAL A 9 -2.71 -3.02 2.45
N HIS A 10 -2.61 -2.77 3.75
CA HIS A 10 -3.60 -2.02 4.53
C HIS A 10 -3.07 -0.62 4.76
N THR A 11 -3.81 0.37 4.28
CA THR A 11 -3.50 1.79 4.39
C THR A 11 -4.13 2.37 5.65
N GLU A 12 -3.92 3.65 5.94
CA GLU A 12 -4.61 4.35 7.03
C GLU A 12 -6.16 4.32 6.94
N TYR A 13 -6.73 3.89 5.81
CA TYR A 13 -8.18 3.67 5.65
C TYR A 13 -8.67 2.31 6.18
N SER A 14 -7.78 1.37 6.52
CA SER A 14 -8.09 0.29 7.47
C SER A 14 -8.13 0.85 8.89
N MET A 15 -9.23 1.50 9.26
CA MET A 15 -9.33 2.43 10.40
C MET A 15 -8.85 1.91 11.76
N LEU A 16 -8.81 0.60 11.99
CA LEU A 16 -8.44 0.03 13.29
C LEU A 16 -6.99 -0.47 13.35
N ASP A 17 -6.38 -0.82 12.22
CA ASP A 17 -5.13 -1.58 12.17
C ASP A 17 -4.17 -1.17 11.03
N GLY A 18 -4.64 -0.39 10.07
CA GLY A 18 -3.83 0.17 9.00
C GLY A 18 -3.00 1.37 9.46
N ALA A 19 -1.68 1.25 9.38
CA ALA A 19 -0.74 2.31 9.75
C ALA A 19 -0.05 2.98 8.54
N ALA A 20 -0.17 2.40 7.35
CA ALA A 20 0.52 2.90 6.17
C ALA A 20 -0.23 4.08 5.54
N LYS A 21 0.28 5.29 5.76
CA LYS A 21 -0.25 6.48 5.07
C LYS A 21 0.04 6.42 3.57
N ILE A 22 -0.88 6.93 2.75
CA ILE A 22 -0.83 6.79 1.28
C ILE A 22 0.46 7.36 0.67
N ALA A 23 0.81 8.61 0.99
CA ALA A 23 1.98 9.25 0.40
C ALA A 23 3.32 8.59 0.81
N PRO A 24 3.59 8.28 2.09
CA PRO A 24 4.75 7.50 2.49
C PRO A 24 4.81 6.09 1.89
N LEU A 25 3.67 5.42 1.74
CA LEU A 25 3.60 4.09 1.11
C LEU A 25 4.11 4.12 -0.33
N PHE A 26 3.65 5.08 -1.14
CA PHE A 26 4.11 5.22 -2.54
C PHE A 26 5.58 5.63 -2.63
N ALA A 27 6.03 6.53 -1.74
CA ALA A 27 7.44 6.93 -1.68
C ALA A 27 8.35 5.72 -1.41
N GLU A 28 7.96 4.83 -0.48
CA GLU A 28 8.72 3.63 -0.14
C GLU A 28 8.70 2.59 -1.27
N ALA A 29 7.54 2.34 -1.89
CA ALA A 29 7.43 1.45 -3.04
C ALA A 29 8.35 1.91 -4.20
N SER A 30 8.36 3.22 -4.47
CA SER A 30 9.26 3.81 -5.47
C SER A 30 10.73 3.69 -5.08
N ARG A 31 11.08 3.92 -3.81
CA ARG A 31 12.46 3.80 -3.30
C ARG A 31 13.01 2.37 -3.46
N LEU A 32 12.14 1.37 -3.29
CA LEU A 32 12.47 -0.04 -3.43
C LEU A 32 12.45 -0.54 -4.89
N GLY A 33 12.11 0.33 -5.86
CA GLY A 33 12.02 -0.05 -7.27
C GLY A 33 10.85 -0.97 -7.60
N MET A 34 9.79 -0.96 -6.78
CA MET A 34 8.57 -1.72 -7.03
C MET A 34 7.71 -0.95 -8.06
N PRO A 35 7.39 -1.53 -9.23
CA PRO A 35 6.65 -0.82 -10.28
C PRO A 35 5.16 -0.62 -9.94
N ALA A 36 4.64 -1.31 -8.92
CA ALA A 36 3.25 -1.23 -8.48
C ALA A 36 3.11 -1.59 -7.00
N VAL A 37 1.99 -1.19 -6.39
CA VAL A 37 1.53 -1.60 -5.06
C VAL A 37 0.00 -1.71 -5.05
N GLY A 38 -0.56 -2.73 -4.41
CA GLY A 38 -1.99 -2.93 -4.25
C GLY A 38 -2.49 -2.36 -2.91
N MET A 39 -3.74 -1.87 -2.90
CA MET A 39 -4.47 -1.44 -1.71
C MET A 39 -5.64 -2.38 -1.45
N THR A 40 -5.70 -2.96 -0.26
CA THR A 40 -6.67 -3.98 0.14
C THR A 40 -7.18 -3.70 1.55
N ASP A 41 -7.76 -2.51 1.75
CA ASP A 41 -8.25 -2.08 3.06
C ASP A 41 -9.41 -2.95 3.56
N HIS A 42 -9.62 -2.97 4.88
CA HIS A 42 -10.65 -3.76 5.53
C HIS A 42 -12.06 -3.26 5.18
N GLY A 43 -12.71 -3.98 4.25
CA GLY A 43 -14.13 -3.83 3.92
C GLY A 43 -14.48 -2.49 3.27
N ASN A 44 -13.50 -1.74 2.76
CA ASN A 44 -13.72 -0.43 2.15
C ASN A 44 -12.69 -0.11 1.06
N MET A 45 -12.92 0.99 0.35
CA MET A 45 -12.06 1.55 -0.71
C MET A 45 -11.93 3.07 -0.55
N TYR A 46 -11.87 3.58 0.69
CA TYR A 46 -11.93 5.03 0.94
C TYR A 46 -10.68 5.81 0.48
N GLY A 47 -9.54 5.12 0.33
CA GLY A 47 -8.29 5.69 -0.17
C GLY A 47 -8.11 5.64 -1.68
N ALA A 48 -9.15 5.26 -2.44
CA ALA A 48 -9.08 5.08 -3.89
C ALA A 48 -9.12 6.41 -4.67
#